data_AF-A0A225WDX2-F1
#
_entry.id   AF-A0A225WDX2-F1
#
_cell.length_a   1.000
_cell.length_b   1.000
_cell.length_c   1.000
_cell.angle_alpha   90.00
_cell.angle_beta   90.00
_cell.angle_gamma   90.00
#
_symmetry.space_group_name_H-M   'P 1'
#
loop_
_entity.id
_entity.type
_entity.pdbx_description
1 polymer ?
#
loop_
_entity_poly.entity_id
_entity_poly.type
_entity_poly.pdbx_seq_one_letter_code
_entity_poly.pdbx_strand_id
1 'polypeptide(L)'
;MYTLLKNSNSKSRLVNLVHSMRQFPETKTFADKLQFSMYSQSRSMRKAVEKLWIRSRVSPEEAFKILQIEHSLFDKSILFHPWLRYTELFRRKHGVDSFTDVQLLEFLLNRMKRPEPQLGIVLQTLKSEGFENLGERLQKLLFRRWITSTETPQAFGDLLVNPYGLWSNLLVLPKTDARFKTLEGYTLQYAEEVKGKAVQESAKKIKKCLTMANLKMRLHSL
;
A
#
# COMPACT_ATOMS: atom_id res chain seq x y z
N MET A 1 -11.14 -16.70 -29.53
CA MET A 1 -10.21 -17.69 -28.93
C MET A 1 -10.44 -17.91 -27.42
N TYR A 2 -10.40 -16.86 -26.57
CA TYR A 2 -10.62 -17.01 -25.12
C TYR A 2 -11.97 -17.66 -24.74
N THR A 3 -13.05 -17.25 -25.40
CA THR A 3 -14.40 -17.80 -25.21
C THR A 3 -14.50 -19.30 -25.52
N LEU A 4 -13.84 -19.74 -26.59
CA LEU A 4 -13.77 -21.17 -26.98
C LEU A 4 -12.99 -22.01 -25.96
N LEU A 5 -11.85 -21.49 -25.48
CA LEU A 5 -11.02 -22.16 -24.47
C LEU A 5 -11.75 -22.27 -23.11
N LYS A 6 -12.54 -21.25 -22.75
CA LYS A 6 -13.36 -21.25 -21.52
C LYS A 6 -14.45 -22.32 -21.55
N ASN A 7 -15.12 -22.50 -22.68
CA ASN A 7 -16.26 -23.43 -22.78
C ASN A 7 -15.83 -24.91 -22.85
N SER A 8 -14.59 -25.17 -23.24
CA SER A 8 -14.04 -26.52 -23.42
C SER A 8 -13.18 -27.02 -22.25
N ASN A 9 -12.92 -26.18 -21.24
CA ASN A 9 -12.00 -26.52 -20.15
C ASN A 9 -12.56 -26.16 -18.77
N SER A 10 -12.24 -26.98 -17.76
CA SER A 10 -12.44 -26.57 -16.37
C SER A 10 -11.57 -25.35 -16.04
N LYS A 11 -12.00 -24.50 -15.09
CA LYS A 11 -11.24 -23.31 -14.67
C LYS A 11 -9.79 -23.64 -14.32
N SER A 12 -9.56 -24.75 -13.61
CA SER A 12 -8.21 -25.19 -13.25
C SER A 12 -7.39 -25.58 -14.48
N ARG A 13 -7.96 -26.35 -15.42
CA ARG A 13 -7.29 -26.75 -16.65
C ARG A 13 -6.92 -25.55 -17.52
N LEU A 14 -7.83 -24.58 -17.65
CA LEU A 14 -7.57 -23.35 -18.40
C LEU A 14 -6.46 -22.51 -17.76
N VAL A 15 -6.53 -22.29 -16.45
CA VAL A 15 -5.51 -21.54 -15.70
C VAL A 15 -4.13 -22.21 -15.83
N ASN A 16 -4.07 -23.54 -15.72
CA ASN A 16 -2.84 -24.32 -15.93
C ASN A 16 -2.29 -24.15 -17.34
N LEU A 17 -3.12 -24.33 -18.37
CA LEU A 17 -2.73 -24.21 -19.77
C LEU A 17 -2.10 -22.84 -20.06
N VAL A 18 -2.81 -21.78 -19.70
CA VAL A 18 -2.33 -20.40 -19.90
C VAL A 18 -1.03 -20.16 -19.15
N HIS A 19 -0.84 -20.76 -17.98
CA HIS A 19 0.42 -20.61 -17.25
C HIS A 19 1.58 -21.41 -17.83
N SER A 20 1.34 -22.61 -18.36
CA SER A 20 2.38 -23.37 -19.05
C SER A 20 2.91 -22.63 -20.28
N MET A 21 2.05 -21.86 -20.97
CA MET A 21 2.50 -20.99 -22.07
C MET A 21 3.54 -19.96 -21.61
N ARG A 22 3.51 -19.49 -20.35
CA ARG A 22 4.50 -18.53 -19.83
C ARG A 22 5.93 -19.06 -19.80
N GLN A 23 6.13 -20.38 -19.90
CA GLN A 23 7.45 -20.99 -19.96
C GLN A 23 8.16 -20.75 -21.30
N PHE A 24 7.41 -20.37 -22.34
CA PHE A 24 7.94 -20.08 -23.67
C PHE A 24 7.99 -18.56 -23.90
N PRO A 25 9.18 -17.96 -24.10
CA PRO A 25 9.34 -16.51 -24.25
C PRO A 25 8.40 -15.88 -25.29
N GLU A 26 8.18 -16.56 -26.41
CA GLU A 26 7.35 -16.11 -27.54
C GLU A 26 5.88 -15.96 -27.15
N THR A 27 5.41 -16.73 -26.15
CA THR A 27 4.00 -16.73 -25.73
C THR A 27 3.79 -16.13 -24.34
N LYS A 28 4.85 -15.76 -23.62
CA LYS A 28 4.78 -15.21 -22.27
C LYS A 28 3.88 -13.97 -22.18
N THR A 29 4.11 -12.97 -23.03
CA THR A 29 3.32 -11.73 -23.02
C THR A 29 1.83 -11.98 -23.30
N PHE A 30 1.54 -12.92 -24.21
CA PHE A 30 0.17 -13.30 -24.53
C PHE A 30 -0.50 -14.03 -23.35
N ALA A 31 0.23 -14.94 -22.71
CA ALA A 31 -0.21 -15.66 -21.53
C ALA A 31 -0.47 -14.72 -20.34
N ASP A 32 0.37 -13.70 -20.13
CA ASP A 32 0.16 -12.69 -19.09
C ASP A 32 -1.13 -11.89 -19.33
N LYS A 33 -1.38 -11.48 -20.58
CA LYS A 33 -2.66 -10.82 -20.97
C LYS A 33 -3.87 -11.71 -20.72
N LEU A 34 -3.76 -13.01 -20.99
CA LEU A 34 -4.82 -13.97 -20.69
C LEU A 34 -5.03 -14.14 -19.18
N GLN A 35 -3.96 -14.24 -18.38
CA GLN A 35 -4.08 -14.33 -16.92
C GLN A 35 -4.71 -13.08 -16.31
N PHE A 36 -4.35 -11.90 -16.81
CA PHE A 36 -5.05 -10.65 -16.47
C PHE A 36 -6.55 -10.74 -16.77
N SER A 37 -6.93 -11.13 -17.98
CA SER A 37 -8.33 -11.27 -18.37
C SER A 37 -9.08 -12.27 -17.48
N MET A 38 -8.46 -13.39 -17.14
CA MET A 38 -9.02 -14.41 -16.26
C MET A 38 -9.20 -13.88 -14.83
N TYR A 39 -8.18 -13.21 -14.29
CA TYR A 39 -8.21 -12.65 -12.94
C TYR A 39 -9.33 -11.62 -12.75
N SER A 40 -9.56 -10.81 -13.79
CA SER A 40 -10.57 -9.76 -13.80
C SER A 40 -11.99 -10.26 -14.07
N GLN A 41 -12.16 -11.47 -14.62
CA GLN A 41 -13.47 -11.96 -15.07
C GLN A 41 -14.48 -12.23 -13.94
N SER A 42 -14.06 -12.90 -12.87
CA SER A 42 -14.95 -13.22 -11.75
C SER A 42 -14.16 -13.58 -10.49
N ARG A 43 -14.79 -13.44 -9.33
CA ARG A 43 -14.19 -13.86 -8.04
C ARG A 43 -13.75 -15.33 -8.06
N SER A 44 -14.51 -16.20 -8.72
CA SER A 44 -14.18 -17.64 -8.79
C SER A 44 -12.99 -17.93 -9.69
N MET A 45 -12.83 -17.19 -10.80
CA MET A 45 -11.67 -17.32 -11.68
C MET A 45 -10.43 -16.73 -11.03
N ARG A 46 -10.56 -15.59 -10.37
CA ARG A 46 -9.51 -14.97 -9.56
C ARG A 46 -8.89 -15.96 -8.57
N LYS A 47 -9.74 -16.62 -7.76
CA LYS A 47 -9.28 -17.65 -6.82
C LYS A 47 -8.54 -18.81 -7.50
N ALA A 48 -8.94 -19.19 -8.71
CA ALA A 48 -8.27 -20.24 -9.47
C ALA A 48 -6.89 -19.79 -9.94
N VAL A 49 -6.77 -18.56 -10.46
CA VAL A 49 -5.49 -17.93 -10.84
C VAL A 49 -4.58 -17.78 -9.61
N GLU A 50 -5.08 -17.25 -8.49
CA GLU A 50 -4.30 -17.10 -7.25
C GLU A 50 -3.80 -18.45 -6.73
N LYS A 51 -4.65 -19.48 -6.70
CA LYS A 51 -4.26 -20.83 -6.27
C LYS A 51 -3.13 -21.38 -7.14
N LEU A 52 -3.20 -21.15 -8.45
CA LEU A 52 -2.13 -21.53 -9.36
C LEU A 52 -0.85 -20.73 -9.09
N TRP A 53 -0.95 -19.40 -9.00
CA TRP A 53 0.19 -18.51 -8.77
C TRP A 53 0.93 -18.89 -7.50
N ILE A 54 0.19 -19.18 -6.42
CA ILE A 54 0.76 -19.68 -5.16
C ILE A 54 1.51 -21.00 -5.37
N ARG A 55 0.92 -21.98 -6.05
CA ARG A 55 1.55 -23.28 -6.31
C ARG A 55 2.82 -23.14 -7.17
N SER A 56 2.78 -22.24 -8.13
CA SER A 56 3.84 -22.02 -9.11
C SER A 56 4.84 -20.96 -8.66
N ARG A 57 4.73 -20.50 -7.40
CA ARG A 57 5.60 -19.47 -6.79
C ARG A 57 5.78 -18.21 -7.65
N VAL A 58 4.71 -17.76 -8.30
CA VAL A 58 4.70 -16.42 -8.92
C VAL A 58 4.90 -15.42 -7.79
N SER A 59 5.89 -14.53 -7.87
CA SER A 59 6.14 -13.58 -6.77
C SER A 59 5.08 -12.46 -6.77
N PRO A 60 4.89 -11.74 -5.65
CA PRO A 60 4.06 -10.55 -5.61
C PRO A 60 4.44 -9.53 -6.70
N GLU A 61 5.73 -9.33 -6.99
CA GLU A 61 6.19 -8.41 -8.03
C GLU A 61 5.77 -8.86 -9.42
N GLU A 62 5.90 -10.16 -9.73
CA GLU A 62 5.49 -10.70 -11.03
C GLU A 62 3.97 -10.67 -11.18
N ALA A 63 3.22 -11.00 -10.13
CA ALA A 63 1.77 -10.88 -10.12
C ALA A 63 1.33 -9.43 -10.36
N PHE A 64 2.00 -8.44 -9.76
CA PHE A 64 1.71 -7.03 -9.99
C PHE A 64 1.87 -6.64 -11.47
N LYS A 65 2.94 -7.13 -12.13
CA LYS A 65 3.19 -6.91 -13.56
C LYS A 65 2.12 -7.56 -14.43
N ILE A 66 1.76 -8.82 -14.15
CA ILE A 66 0.68 -9.51 -14.88
C ILE A 66 -0.64 -8.76 -14.75
N LEU A 67 -0.93 -8.23 -13.55
CA LEU A 67 -2.12 -7.44 -13.29
C LEU A 67 -2.11 -6.05 -13.92
N GLN A 68 -1.01 -5.64 -14.56
CA GLN A 68 -0.84 -4.35 -15.22
C GLN A 68 -1.27 -3.18 -14.33
N ILE A 69 -0.98 -3.28 -13.02
CA ILE A 69 -1.32 -2.20 -12.09
C ILE A 69 -0.43 -1.01 -12.42
N GLU A 70 -1.06 0.12 -12.77
CA GLU A 70 -0.34 1.33 -13.17
C GLU A 70 0.61 1.76 -12.05
N HIS A 71 1.88 1.97 -12.40
CA HIS A 71 2.91 2.24 -11.42
C HIS A 71 2.65 3.56 -10.67
N SER A 72 2.28 4.63 -11.39
CA SER A 72 2.09 5.98 -10.81
C SER A 72 0.90 6.12 -9.88
N LEU A 73 -0.15 5.32 -10.09
CA LEU A 73 -1.46 5.45 -9.47
C LEU A 73 -1.96 4.10 -8.95
N PHE A 74 -1.05 3.25 -8.49
CA PHE A 74 -1.38 1.89 -8.07
C PHE A 74 -2.49 1.87 -7.02
N ASP A 75 -2.52 2.83 -6.09
CA ASP A 75 -3.50 2.98 -5.02
C ASP A 75 -4.91 3.33 -5.52
N LYS A 76 -5.04 3.75 -6.77
CA LYS A 76 -6.33 4.00 -7.45
C LYS A 76 -6.79 2.80 -8.27
N SER A 77 -5.92 1.80 -8.49
CA SER A 77 -6.29 0.60 -9.21
C SER A 77 -7.23 -0.28 -8.40
N ILE A 78 -8.34 -0.69 -8.99
CA ILE A 78 -9.25 -1.69 -8.41
C ILE A 78 -8.58 -3.06 -8.16
N LEU A 79 -7.40 -3.29 -8.76
CA LEU A 79 -6.61 -4.51 -8.61
C LEU A 79 -5.58 -4.42 -7.49
N PHE A 80 -5.39 -3.25 -6.88
CA PHE A 80 -4.42 -3.07 -5.81
C PHE A 80 -4.78 -3.85 -4.54
N HIS A 81 -5.99 -3.72 -4.00
CA HIS A 81 -6.41 -4.51 -2.84
C HIS A 81 -6.42 -6.02 -3.13
N PRO A 82 -6.94 -6.51 -4.28
CA PRO A 82 -6.76 -7.91 -4.67
C PRO A 82 -5.29 -8.36 -4.67
N TRP A 83 -4.38 -7.56 -5.22
CA TRP A 83 -2.95 -7.85 -5.22
C TRP A 83 -2.33 -7.86 -3.82
N LEU A 84 -2.72 -6.93 -2.93
CA LEU A 84 -2.29 -6.95 -1.52
C LEU A 84 -2.75 -8.23 -0.81
N ARG A 85 -3.98 -8.68 -1.04
CA ARG A 85 -4.49 -9.95 -0.48
C ARG A 85 -3.71 -11.14 -1.01
N TYR A 86 -3.38 -11.13 -2.31
CA TYR A 86 -2.54 -12.15 -2.91
C TYR A 86 -1.13 -12.17 -2.28
N THR A 87 -0.55 -10.99 -2.03
CA THR A 87 0.75 -10.83 -1.39
C THR A 87 0.77 -11.43 0.02
N GLU A 88 -0.23 -11.13 0.85
CA GLU A 88 -0.35 -11.75 2.19
C GLU A 88 -0.58 -13.27 2.11
N LEU A 89 -1.36 -13.74 1.12
CA LEU A 89 -1.55 -15.17 0.88
C LEU A 89 -0.24 -15.87 0.49
N PHE A 90 0.57 -15.23 -0.36
CA PHE A 90 1.88 -15.72 -0.78
C PHE A 90 2.82 -15.86 0.41
N ARG A 91 2.95 -14.81 1.22
CA ARG A 91 3.77 -14.79 2.43
C ARG A 91 3.33 -15.84 3.44
N ARG A 92 2.03 -16.00 3.65
CA ARG A 92 1.49 -17.05 4.54
C ARG A 92 1.84 -18.45 4.06
N LYS A 93 1.90 -18.68 2.74
CA LYS A 93 2.17 -20.01 2.18
C LYS A 93 3.65 -20.35 2.09
N HIS A 94 4.50 -19.36 1.82
CA HIS A 94 5.93 -19.55 1.53
C HIS A 94 6.86 -18.96 2.59
N GLY A 95 6.31 -18.39 3.66
CA GLY A 95 7.06 -17.76 4.75
C GLY A 95 7.09 -16.23 4.61
N VAL A 96 7.13 -15.53 5.74
CA VAL A 96 7.15 -14.05 5.78
C VAL A 96 8.38 -13.48 5.05
N ASP A 97 9.50 -14.22 5.05
CA ASP A 97 10.76 -13.86 4.40
C ASP A 97 10.73 -14.01 2.87
N SER A 98 9.71 -14.66 2.31
CA SER A 98 9.55 -14.80 0.86
C SER A 98 9.22 -13.48 0.16
N PHE A 99 8.64 -12.53 0.91
CA PHE A 99 8.44 -11.14 0.49
C PHE A 99 8.19 -10.29 1.75
N THR A 100 9.27 -9.73 2.31
CA THR A 100 9.26 -9.03 3.59
C THR A 100 8.48 -7.71 3.55
N ASP A 101 8.12 -7.17 4.72
CA ASP A 101 7.49 -5.84 4.80
C ASP A 101 8.42 -4.74 4.23
N VAL A 102 9.74 -4.88 4.40
CA VAL A 102 10.74 -3.96 3.80
C VAL A 102 10.72 -4.05 2.27
N GLN A 103 10.75 -5.26 1.70
CA GLN A 103 10.66 -5.45 0.25
C GLN A 103 9.34 -4.92 -0.32
N LEU A 104 8.22 -5.14 0.37
CA LEU A 104 6.92 -4.59 -0.03
C LEU A 104 6.93 -3.05 0.03
N LEU A 105 7.48 -2.45 1.09
CA LEU A 105 7.58 -1.00 1.19
C LEU A 105 8.43 -0.41 0.06
N GLU A 106 9.64 -0.94 -0.15
CA GLU A 106 10.53 -0.51 -1.23
C GLU A 106 9.90 -0.71 -2.61
N PHE A 107 9.17 -1.80 -2.81
CA PHE A 107 8.44 -2.05 -4.05
C PHE A 107 7.39 -0.98 -4.34
N LEU A 108 6.65 -0.55 -3.32
CA LEU A 108 5.64 0.52 -3.46
C LEU A 108 6.30 1.88 -3.69
N LEU A 109 7.37 2.20 -2.94
CA LEU A 109 8.13 3.43 -3.09
C LEU A 109 8.68 3.59 -4.50
N ASN A 110 9.31 2.56 -5.04
CA ASN A 110 9.92 2.58 -6.38
C ASN A 110 8.91 2.74 -7.53
N ARG A 111 7.61 2.57 -7.27
CA ARG A 111 6.54 2.73 -8.28
C ARG A 111 5.82 4.06 -8.14
N MET A 112 5.81 4.60 -6.94
CA MET A 112 5.18 5.88 -6.65
C MET A 112 5.95 7.01 -7.34
N LYS A 113 5.25 7.82 -8.16
CA LYS A 113 5.81 9.06 -8.72
C LYS A 113 5.58 10.29 -7.84
N ARG A 114 4.93 10.10 -6.70
CA ARG A 114 4.62 11.13 -5.71
C ARG A 114 5.74 11.18 -4.65
N PRO A 115 5.91 12.29 -3.93
CA PRO A 115 6.82 12.35 -2.80
C PRO A 115 6.59 11.18 -1.84
N GLU A 116 7.69 10.53 -1.43
CA GLU A 116 7.65 9.33 -0.59
C GLU A 116 6.75 9.47 0.67
N PRO A 117 6.70 10.61 1.39
CA PRO A 117 5.79 10.77 2.53
C PRO A 117 4.31 10.59 2.18
N GLN A 118 3.91 10.83 0.93
CA GLN A 118 2.53 10.61 0.47
C GLN A 118 2.16 9.12 0.45
N LEU A 119 3.13 8.20 0.44
CA LEU A 119 2.86 6.77 0.66
C LEU A 119 2.25 6.56 2.06
N GLY A 120 2.67 7.35 3.05
CA GLY A 120 2.10 7.32 4.40
C GLY A 120 0.59 7.52 4.42
N ILE A 121 0.05 8.36 3.53
CA ILE A 121 -1.39 8.59 3.38
C ILE A 121 -2.07 7.34 2.83
N VAL A 122 -1.50 6.72 1.80
CA VAL A 122 -2.02 5.48 1.22
C VAL A 122 -2.05 4.37 2.26
N LEU A 123 -0.96 4.19 3.02
CA LEU A 123 -0.86 3.21 4.09
C LEU A 123 -1.86 3.50 5.22
N GLN A 124 -2.08 4.77 5.54
CA GLN A 124 -3.09 5.19 6.52
C GLN A 124 -4.51 4.84 6.07
N THR A 125 -4.82 5.04 4.79
CA THR A 125 -6.12 4.69 4.19
C THR A 125 -6.33 3.18 4.19
N LEU A 126 -5.29 2.40 3.87
CA LEU A 126 -5.35 0.93 3.90
C LEU A 126 -5.79 0.39 5.27
N LYS A 127 -5.47 1.10 6.37
CA LYS A 127 -5.87 0.67 7.70
C LYS A 127 -7.39 0.58 7.86
N SER A 128 -8.13 1.54 7.29
CA SER A 128 -9.59 1.53 7.27
C SER A 128 -10.22 0.64 6.20
N GLU A 129 -9.44 0.14 5.24
CA GLU A 129 -9.93 -0.65 4.09
C GLU A 129 -9.74 -2.16 4.28
N GLY A 130 -9.57 -2.59 5.54
CA GLY A 130 -9.42 -4.00 5.91
C GLY A 130 -7.98 -4.53 5.82
N PHE A 131 -6.99 -3.63 5.79
CA PHE A 131 -5.56 -3.96 5.81
C PHE A 131 -4.87 -3.35 7.04
N GLU A 132 -5.58 -3.21 8.16
CA GLU A 132 -5.11 -2.55 9.40
C GLU A 132 -3.71 -2.96 9.82
N ASN A 133 -3.48 -4.25 10.04
CA ASN A 133 -2.17 -4.74 10.46
C ASN A 133 -1.07 -4.50 9.43
N LEU A 134 -1.38 -4.62 8.13
CA LEU A 134 -0.39 -4.41 7.07
C LEU A 134 -0.05 -2.91 6.94
N GLY A 135 -1.07 -2.06 6.89
CA GLY A 135 -0.93 -0.62 6.84
C GLY A 135 -0.14 -0.10 8.04
N GLU A 136 -0.40 -0.59 9.26
CA GLU A 136 0.36 -0.21 10.45
C GLU A 136 1.84 -0.61 10.37
N ARG A 137 2.16 -1.86 9.99
CA ARG A 137 3.56 -2.31 9.89
C ARG A 137 4.35 -1.53 8.85
N LEU A 138 3.77 -1.35 7.65
CA LEU A 138 4.43 -0.59 6.59
C LEU A 138 4.58 0.89 6.95
N GLN A 139 3.59 1.48 7.60
CA GLN A 139 3.63 2.89 8.01
C GLN A 139 4.69 3.11 9.10
N LYS A 140 4.83 2.20 10.08
CA LYS A 140 5.92 2.25 11.08
C LYS A 140 7.30 2.16 10.45
N LEU A 141 7.48 1.31 9.44
CA LEU A 141 8.74 1.19 8.69
C LEU A 141 9.05 2.48 7.91
N LEU A 142 8.05 3.04 7.21
CA LEU A 142 8.19 4.31 6.52
C LEU A 142 8.59 5.42 7.50
N PHE A 143 7.88 5.57 8.60
CA PHE A 143 8.18 6.61 9.59
C PHE A 143 9.59 6.47 10.17
N ARG A 144 10.00 5.25 10.54
CA ARG A 144 11.36 5.01 11.04
C ARG A 144 12.44 5.43 10.06
N ARG A 145 12.25 5.15 8.75
CA ARG A 145 13.17 5.58 7.69
C ARG A 145 13.35 7.11 7.70
N TRP A 146 12.26 7.86 7.79
CA TRP A 146 12.27 9.33 7.85
C TRP A 146 12.78 9.90 9.19
N ILE A 147 12.48 9.25 10.31
CA ILE A 147 13.02 9.63 11.62
C ILE A 147 14.55 9.46 11.63
N THR A 148 15.05 8.39 11.02
CA THR A 148 16.49 8.10 10.92
C THR A 148 17.22 9.12 10.04
N SER A 149 16.55 9.71 9.04
CA SER A 149 17.07 10.85 8.27
C SER A 149 16.91 12.21 8.98
N THR A 150 16.61 12.21 10.29
CA THR A 150 16.51 13.39 11.17
C THR A 150 15.42 14.40 10.81
N GLU A 151 14.39 13.98 10.07
CA GLU A 151 13.31 14.89 9.72
C GLU A 151 12.41 15.20 10.91
N THR A 152 12.14 16.48 11.14
CA THR A 152 11.19 16.89 12.17
C THR A 152 9.75 16.63 11.71
N PRO A 153 8.77 16.51 12.62
CA PRO A 153 7.36 16.39 12.22
C PRO A 153 6.85 17.54 11.34
N GLN A 154 7.42 18.74 11.47
CA GLN A 154 7.09 19.86 10.60
C GLN A 154 7.59 19.63 9.17
N ALA A 155 8.87 19.28 9.02
CA ALA A 155 9.47 18.98 7.72
C ALA A 155 8.79 17.80 7.02
N PHE A 156 8.49 16.72 7.77
CA PHE A 156 7.69 15.61 7.26
C PHE A 156 6.30 16.08 6.81
N GLY A 157 5.64 16.92 7.60
CA GLY A 157 4.33 17.49 7.26
C GLY A 157 4.36 18.36 6.00
N ASP A 158 5.41 19.15 5.79
CA ASP A 158 5.58 19.96 4.59
C ASP A 158 5.77 19.09 3.34
N LEU A 159 6.58 18.03 3.44
CA LEU A 159 6.74 17.06 2.36
C LEU A 159 5.45 16.29 2.06
N LEU A 160 4.62 16.04 3.09
CA LEU A 160 3.33 15.34 2.94
C LEU A 160 2.33 16.13 2.08
N VAL A 161 2.38 17.46 2.11
CA VAL A 161 1.48 18.35 1.34
C VAL A 161 2.14 19.00 0.13
N ASN A 162 3.43 18.71 -0.12
CA ASN A 162 4.19 19.20 -1.26
C ASN A 162 3.53 18.78 -2.60
N PRO A 163 3.50 19.66 -3.62
CA PRO A 163 4.16 20.98 -3.68
C PRO A 163 3.28 22.18 -3.28
N TYR A 164 2.02 21.96 -2.88
CA TYR A 164 1.03 23.05 -2.82
C TYR A 164 0.48 23.35 -1.42
N GLY A 165 1.21 23.02 -0.36
CA GLY A 165 0.75 23.26 1.00
C GLY A 165 1.85 23.47 2.03
N LEU A 166 1.41 23.88 3.21
CA LEU A 166 2.21 23.94 4.44
C LEU A 166 1.69 22.91 5.43
N TRP A 167 2.56 22.35 6.26
CA TRP A 167 2.19 21.36 7.28
C TRP A 167 1.04 21.85 8.19
N SER A 168 0.95 23.17 8.43
CA SER A 168 -0.12 23.79 9.22
C SER A 168 -1.52 23.53 8.65
N ASN A 169 -1.63 23.36 7.32
CA ASN A 169 -2.90 23.06 6.65
C ASN A 169 -3.44 21.68 7.04
N LEU A 170 -2.57 20.77 7.49
CA LEU A 170 -2.97 19.46 7.98
C LEU A 170 -3.70 19.56 9.32
N LEU A 171 -3.35 20.53 10.17
CA LEU A 171 -3.90 20.65 11.53
C LEU A 171 -5.37 21.07 11.57
N VAL A 172 -5.88 21.65 10.49
CA VAL A 172 -7.28 22.08 10.37
C VAL A 172 -8.17 21.02 9.70
N LEU A 173 -7.58 19.91 9.22
CA LEU A 173 -8.34 18.82 8.62
C LEU A 173 -9.13 18.05 9.69
N PRO A 174 -10.25 17.39 9.30
CA PRO A 174 -10.92 16.45 10.18
C PRO A 174 -9.95 15.39 10.69
N LYS A 175 -10.07 14.98 11.94
CA LYS A 175 -9.24 13.90 12.51
C LYS A 175 -9.35 12.56 11.81
N THR A 176 -10.43 12.37 11.08
CA THR A 176 -10.67 11.18 10.27
C THR A 176 -9.91 11.23 8.95
N ASP A 177 -9.42 12.40 8.54
CA ASP A 177 -8.63 12.58 7.32
C ASP A 177 -7.31 11.82 7.40
N ALA A 178 -7.02 11.05 6.36
CA ALA A 178 -5.83 10.23 6.30
C ALA A 178 -4.53 11.05 6.36
N ARG A 179 -4.52 12.29 5.85
CA ARG A 179 -3.35 13.17 5.90
C ARG A 179 -3.06 13.63 7.33
N PHE A 180 -4.11 14.04 8.05
CA PHE A 180 -4.00 14.38 9.48
C PHE A 180 -3.48 13.19 10.28
N LYS A 181 -4.11 12.01 10.11
CA LYS A 181 -3.70 10.79 10.82
C LYS A 181 -2.27 10.35 10.48
N THR A 182 -1.83 10.57 9.25
CA THR A 182 -0.44 10.27 8.86
C THR A 182 0.54 11.17 9.60
N LEU A 183 0.29 12.49 9.65
CA LEU A 183 1.12 13.43 10.42
C LEU A 183 1.08 13.12 11.93
N GLU A 184 -0.10 12.82 12.46
CA GLU A 184 -0.28 12.43 13.87
C GLU A 184 0.54 11.18 14.20
N GLY A 185 0.41 10.13 13.40
CA GLY A 185 1.16 8.88 13.56
C GLY A 185 2.66 9.09 13.50
N TYR A 186 3.14 9.88 12.54
CA TYR A 186 4.57 10.21 12.43
C TYR A 186 5.07 10.96 13.67
N THR A 187 4.32 11.97 14.11
CA THR A 187 4.69 12.80 15.28
C THR A 187 4.78 11.96 16.55
N LEU A 188 3.84 11.03 16.74
CA LEU A 188 3.84 10.12 17.89
C LEU A 188 5.06 9.21 17.87
N GLN A 189 5.35 8.56 16.74
CA GLN A 189 6.52 7.69 16.62
C GLN A 189 7.84 8.48 16.75
N TYR A 190 7.93 9.66 16.17
CA TYR A 190 9.08 10.56 16.30
C TYR A 190 9.36 10.90 17.78
N ALA A 191 8.31 11.23 18.55
CA ALA A 191 8.43 11.54 19.97
C ALA A 191 8.85 10.33 20.82
N GLU A 192 8.47 9.12 20.43
CA GLU A 192 8.85 7.87 21.09
C GLU A 192 10.31 7.48 20.79
N GLU A 193 10.73 7.59 19.53
CA GLU A 193 12.05 7.15 19.07
C GLU A 193 13.17 8.18 19.35
N VAL A 194 12.86 9.48 19.30
CA VAL A 194 13.87 10.54 19.46
C VAL A 194 13.85 11.09 20.89
N LYS A 195 14.84 10.70 21.70
CA LYS A 195 15.02 11.20 23.07
C LYS A 195 15.81 12.52 23.07
N GLY A 196 15.12 13.65 23.26
CA GLY A 196 15.76 14.96 23.45
C GLY A 196 14.78 16.07 23.89
N LYS A 197 15.21 17.02 24.73
CA LYS A 197 14.34 18.08 25.30
C LYS A 197 13.67 18.96 24.22
N ALA A 198 14.43 19.45 23.25
CA ALA A 198 13.90 20.28 22.16
C ALA A 198 12.91 19.52 21.26
N VAL A 199 13.17 18.23 21.05
CA VAL A 199 12.29 17.32 20.30
C VAL A 199 10.99 17.04 21.04
N GLN A 200 11.07 16.81 22.35
CA GLN A 200 9.90 16.67 23.20
C GLN A 200 9.07 17.96 23.28
N GLU A 201 9.70 19.14 23.28
CA GLU A 201 9.00 20.42 23.23
C GLU A 201 8.28 20.64 21.89
N SER A 202 8.92 20.34 20.76
CA SER A 202 8.27 20.38 19.44
C SER A 202 7.13 19.38 19.32
N ALA A 203 7.32 18.13 19.77
CA ALA A 203 6.27 17.12 19.82
C ALA A 203 5.13 17.53 20.76
N LYS A 204 5.43 18.11 21.93
CA LYS A 204 4.43 18.67 22.86
C LYS A 204 3.69 19.85 22.25
N LYS A 205 4.37 20.75 21.52
CA LYS A 205 3.75 21.89 20.85
C LYS A 205 2.79 21.42 19.77
N ILE A 206 3.20 20.47 18.94
CA ILE A 206 2.34 19.85 17.93
C ILE A 206 1.19 19.11 18.60
N LYS A 207 1.46 18.27 19.62
CA LYS A 207 0.42 17.57 20.40
C LYS A 207 -0.56 18.54 21.07
N LYS A 208 -0.09 19.71 21.54
CA LYS A 208 -0.92 20.79 22.09
C LYS A 208 -1.75 21.46 21.00
N CYS A 209 -1.20 21.72 19.82
CA CYS A 209 -1.96 22.19 18.67
C CYS A 209 -3.01 21.17 18.23
N LEU A 210 -2.67 19.87 18.22
CA LEU A 210 -3.57 18.75 17.95
C LEU A 210 -4.69 18.67 19.00
N THR A 211 -4.43 18.97 20.28
CA THR A 211 -5.49 19.01 21.31
C THR A 211 -6.31 20.30 21.29
N MET A 212 -5.74 21.45 20.96
CA MET A 212 -6.48 22.72 20.85
C MET A 212 -7.40 22.77 19.62
N ALA A 213 -7.00 22.17 18.50
CA ALA A 213 -7.89 21.95 17.35
C ALA A 213 -9.15 21.16 17.76
N ASN A 214 -9.03 20.25 18.74
CA ASN A 214 -10.15 19.43 19.23
C ASN A 214 -11.16 20.22 20.05
N LEU A 215 -10.69 21.23 20.79
CA LEU A 215 -11.54 22.11 21.59
C LEU A 215 -12.32 23.09 20.71
N LYS A 216 -11.70 23.64 19.66
CA LYS A 216 -12.38 24.55 18.71
C LYS A 216 -13.51 23.88 17.93
N MET A 217 -13.38 22.61 17.52
CA MET A 217 -14.47 21.93 16.80
C MET A 217 -15.67 21.58 17.68
N ARG A 218 -15.46 21.27 18.97
CA ARG A 218 -16.56 20.98 19.91
C ARG A 218 -17.42 22.20 20.23
N LEU A 219 -16.87 23.40 20.09
CA LEU A 219 -17.59 24.66 20.30
C LEU A 219 -18.37 25.14 19.06
N HIS A 220 -18.13 24.54 17.88
CA HIS A 220 -18.88 24.84 16.65
C HIS A 220 -19.91 23.75 16.28
N SER A 221 -20.03 22.71 17.11
CA SER A 221 -21.05 21.65 17.01
C SER A 221 -22.11 21.74 18.12
N LEU A 222 -22.20 22.90 18.78
CA LEU A 222 -23.25 23.32 19.72
C LEU A 222 -23.90 24.58 19.16
#